data_AF-A0A353NPN2-F1
#
_entry.id   AF-A0A353NPN2-F1
#
_cell.length_a   1.000
_cell.length_b   1.000
_cell.length_c   1.000
_cell.angle_alpha   90.00
_cell.angle_beta   90.00
_cell.angle_gamma   90.00
#
_symmetry.space_group_name_H-M   'P 1'
#
loop_
_entity.id
_entity.type
_entity.pdbx_description
1 polymer ?
#
loop_
_entity_poly.entity_id
_entity_poly.type
_entity_poly.pdbx_seq_one_letter_code
_entity_poly.pdbx_strand_id
1 'polypeptide(L)' 'MSIDYHLHPLGHKAGRYTKELLMPFLDEAQVHGLREVGFADHDDFVEGINMESILSLKTLYPDMDIKLGLEVSYRPVR' A
#
# COMPACT_ATOMS: atom_id res chain seq x y z
N MET A 1 19.82 -0.04 1.22
CA MET A 1 18.49 0.50 1.54
C MET A 1 17.49 -0.61 1.26
N SER A 2 16.64 -0.98 2.22
CA SER A 2 15.65 -2.05 2.05
C SER A 2 14.31 -1.44 1.65
N ILE A 3 13.70 -1.98 0.60
CA ILE A 3 12.55 -1.41 -0.10
C ILE A 3 11.62 -2.55 -0.50
N ASP A 4 10.32 -2.35 -0.33
CA ASP A 4 9.28 -3.25 -0.86
C ASP A 4 8.13 -2.45 -1.44
N TYR A 5 7.89 -2.56 -2.75
CA TYR A 5 6.80 -1.86 -3.42
C TYR A 5 5.60 -2.74 -3.78
N HIS A 6 5.54 -3.97 -3.25
CA HIS A 6 4.54 -4.96 -3.66
C HIS A 6 3.71 -5.46 -2.47
N LEU A 7 3.06 -4.53 -1.77
CA LEU A 7 2.18 -4.85 -0.64
C LEU A 7 0.70 -4.89 -1.07
N HIS A 8 -0.03 -5.86 -0.52
CA HIS A 8 -1.45 -6.15 -0.82
C HIS A 8 -2.38 -6.01 0.41
N PRO A 9 -2.67 -4.79 0.90
CA PRO A 9 -3.58 -4.62 2.04
C PRO A 9 -5.02 -5.07 1.81
N LEU A 10 -5.59 -4.90 0.60
CA LEU A 10 -6.92 -5.43 0.28
C LEU A 10 -6.83 -6.93 -0.05
N GLY A 11 -5.70 -7.37 -0.60
CA GLY A 11 -5.50 -8.74 -1.02
C GLY A 11 -6.58 -9.15 -2.01
N HIS A 12 -7.26 -10.28 -1.75
CA HIS A 12 -8.40 -10.73 -2.57
C HIS A 12 -9.77 -10.41 -1.93
N LYS A 13 -9.83 -9.47 -0.98
CA LYS A 13 -11.05 -9.13 -0.26
C LYS A 13 -11.58 -7.79 -0.76
N ALA A 14 -12.90 -7.68 -0.88
CA ALA A 14 -13.55 -6.39 -1.04
C ALA A 14 -13.36 -5.54 0.23
N GLY A 15 -13.11 -4.24 0.07
CA GLY A 15 -12.86 -3.35 1.19
C GLY A 15 -12.39 -1.96 0.73
N ARG A 16 -11.93 -1.16 1.68
CA ARG A 16 -11.36 0.16 1.42
C ARG A 16 -10.12 0.36 2.29
N TYR A 17 -9.13 1.06 1.77
CA TYR A 17 -8.02 1.57 2.57
C TYR A 17 -8.55 2.42 3.71
N THR A 18 -8.15 2.04 4.91
CA THR A 18 -8.26 2.84 6.13
C THR A 18 -6.90 2.83 6.82
N LYS A 19 -6.67 3.74 7.78
CA LYS A 19 -5.39 3.76 8.51
C LYS A 19 -5.20 2.45 9.27
N GLU A 20 -6.26 1.96 9.89
CA GLU A 20 -6.28 0.75 10.70
C GLU A 20 -5.90 -0.49 9.89
N LEU A 21 -6.31 -0.55 8.62
CA LEU A 21 -5.92 -1.62 7.71
C LEU A 21 -4.43 -1.53 7.30
N LEU A 22 -3.94 -0.32 7.06
CA LEU A 22 -2.63 -0.10 6.44
C LEU A 22 -1.47 -0.02 7.43
N MET A 23 -1.70 0.52 8.64
CA MET A 23 -0.66 0.72 9.65
C MET A 23 0.12 -0.56 10.03
N PRO A 24 -0.52 -1.74 10.19
CA PRO A 24 0.22 -2.95 10.53
C PRO A 24 1.33 -3.31 9.52
N PHE A 25 1.14 -3.02 8.24
CA PHE A 25 2.17 -3.24 7.21
C PHE A 25 3.37 -2.31 7.41
N LEU A 26 3.11 -1.06 7.78
CA LEU A 26 4.12 -0.04 8.01
C LEU A 26 4.91 -0.32 9.30
N ASP A 27 4.22 -0.76 10.35
CA ASP A 27 4.83 -1.13 11.62
C ASP A 27 5.82 -2.29 11.44
N GLU A 28 5.41 -3.35 10.74
CA GLU A 28 6.29 -4.48 10.41
C GLU A 28 7.45 -4.05 9.49
N ALA A 29 7.17 -3.23 8.47
CA ALA A 29 8.21 -2.71 7.59
C ALA A 29 9.29 -1.94 8.38
N GLN A 30 8.88 -1.14 9.37
CA GLN A 30 9.79 -0.41 10.25
C GLN A 30 10.60 -1.34 11.15
N VAL A 31 9.98 -2.37 11.74
CA VAL A 31 10.68 -3.40 12.54
C VAL A 31 11.76 -4.10 11.70
N HIS A 32 11.48 -4.33 10.42
CA HIS A 32 12.41 -4.95 9.48
C HIS A 32 13.38 -3.98 8.79
N GLY A 33 13.37 -2.69 9.16
CA GLY A 33 14.31 -1.70 8.68
C GLY A 33 14.10 -1.26 7.23
N LEU A 34 12.89 -1.44 6.68
CA LEU A 34 12.52 -0.87 5.39
C LEU A 34 12.44 0.66 5.51
N ARG A 35 12.89 1.35 4.46
CA ARG A 35 12.86 2.81 4.36
C ARG A 35 11.81 3.30 3.39
N GLU A 36 11.37 2.43 2.47
CA GLU A 36 10.33 2.74 1.52
C GLU A 36 9.40 1.55 1.36
N VAL A 37 8.12 1.86 1.24
CA VAL A 37 7.06 0.87 1.01
C VAL A 37 6.10 1.31 -0.08
N GLY A 38 5.55 0.38 -0.84
CA GLY A 38 4.56 0.63 -1.88
C GLY A 38 3.36 -0.28 -1.73
N PHE A 39 2.19 0.32 -1.59
CA PHE A 39 0.94 -0.41 -1.73
C PHE A 39 0.61 -0.57 -3.21
N ALA A 40 0.35 -1.80 -3.63
CA ALA A 40 0.16 -2.17 -5.02
C ALA A 40 -0.88 -3.30 -5.14
N ASP A 41 -2.07 -3.10 -4.55
CA ASP A 41 -3.18 -4.04 -4.72
C ASP A 41 -3.52 -4.24 -6.21
N HIS A 42 -4.16 -5.36 -6.50
CA HIS A 42 -4.62 -5.68 -7.86
C HIS A 42 -5.54 -4.59 -8.41
N ASP A 43 -5.42 -4.33 -9.72
CA ASP A 43 -6.20 -3.33 -10.45
C ASP A 43 -7.72 -3.48 -10.31
N ASP A 44 -8.20 -4.71 -10.10
CA ASP A 44 -9.61 -5.01 -9.84
C ASP A 44 -10.15 -4.38 -8.53
N PHE A 45 -9.28 -3.97 -7.60
CA PHE A 45 -9.65 -3.35 -6.32
C PHE A 45 -9.37 -1.85 -6.24
N VAL A 46 -9.14 -1.18 -7.38
CA VAL A 46 -8.83 0.26 -7.44
C VAL A 46 -9.87 1.14 -6.72
N GLU A 47 -11.15 0.74 -6.73
CA GLU A 47 -12.22 1.48 -6.04
C GLU A 47 -12.07 1.47 -4.51
N GLY A 48 -11.37 0.46 -3.96
CA GLY A 48 -11.04 0.37 -2.55
C GLY A 48 -9.90 1.30 -2.12
N ILE A 49 -9.14 1.88 -3.06
CA ILE A 49 -8.03 2.76 -2.73
C ILE A 49 -8.55 4.10 -2.19
N ASN A 50 -8.00 4.52 -1.06
CA ASN A 50 -8.32 5.79 -0.41
C ASN A 50 -7.06 6.65 -0.28
N MET A 51 -6.96 7.69 -1.10
CA MET A 51 -5.83 8.63 -1.08
C MET A 51 -5.67 9.38 0.24
N GLU A 52 -6.77 9.69 0.92
CA GLU A 52 -6.72 10.38 2.21
C GLU A 52 -6.04 9.50 3.28
N SER A 53 -6.34 8.19 3.26
CA SER A 53 -5.67 7.23 4.14
C SER A 53 -4.16 7.20 3.87
N ILE A 54 -3.74 7.14 2.59
CA ILE A 54 -2.31 7.20 2.22
C ILE A 54 -1.64 8.49 2.70
N LEU A 55 -2.24 9.64 2.40
CA LEU A 55 -1.69 10.95 2.80
C LEU A 55 -1.57 11.07 4.32
N SER A 56 -2.54 10.55 5.06
CA SER A 56 -2.50 10.57 6.51
C SER A 56 -1.36 9.71 7.09
N LEU A 57 -1.02 8.59 6.43
CA LEU A 57 0.09 7.74 6.87
C LEU A 57 1.44 8.38 6.58
N LYS A 58 1.59 9.13 5.49
CA LYS A 58 2.81 9.92 5.23
C LYS A 58 3.11 10.90 6.36
N THR A 59 2.06 11.47 6.97
CA THR A 59 2.22 12.33 8.15
C THR A 59 2.59 11.55 9.41
N LEU A 60 2.07 10.33 9.57
CA LEU A 60 2.31 9.50 10.76
C LEU A 60 3.67 8.78 10.74
N TYR A 61 4.20 8.48 9.56
CA TYR A 61 5.48 7.79 9.36
C TYR A 61 6.45 8.67 8.54
N PRO A 62 6.92 9.80 9.10
CA PRO A 62 7.73 10.77 8.35
C PRO A 62 9.10 10.21 7.90
N ASP A 63 9.59 9.15 8.56
CA ASP A 63 10.88 8.52 8.27
C ASP A 63 10.80 7.37 7.25
N MET A 64 9.61 7.12 6.68
CA MET A 64 9.37 6.10 5.67
C MET A 64 8.69 6.69 4.43
N ASP A 65 9.27 6.43 3.25
CA ASP A 65 8.68 6.87 1.99
C ASP A 65 7.56 5.91 1.57
N ILE A 66 6.32 6.36 1.75
CA ILE A 66 5.13 5.59 1.39
C ILE A 66 4.70 5.94 -0.03
N LYS A 67 4.65 4.93 -0.90
CA LYS A 67 4.24 5.04 -2.30
C LYS A 67 2.91 4.31 -2.54
N LEU A 68 2.27 4.68 -3.63
CA LEU A 68 1.04 4.05 -4.10
C LEU A 68 1.21 3.71 -5.58
N GLY A 69 0.92 2.46 -5.92
CA GLY A 69 0.83 1.95 -7.28
C GLY A 69 -0.34 0.99 -7.41
N LEU A 70 -0.36 0.25 -8.51
CA LEU A 70 -1.30 -0.83 -8.78
C LEU A 70 -0.53 -2.01 -9.35
N GLU A 71 -0.83 -3.22 -8.89
CA GLU A 71 -0.46 -4.43 -9.63
C GLU A 71 -1.49 -4.63 -10.75
N VAL A 72 -1.11 -4.23 -11.97
CA VAL A 72 -2.02 -4.29 -13.11
C VAL A 72 -1.91 -5.64 -13.80
N SER A 73 -3.02 -6.38 -13.84
CA SER A 73 -3.11 -7.62 -14.60
C SER A 73 -3.00 -7.33 -16.09
N TYR A 74 -1.99 -7.88 -16.77
CA TYR A 74 -1.90 -7.79 -18.22
C TYR A 74 -3.05 -8.58 -18.86
N ARG A 75 -3.96 -7.89 -19.54
CA ARG A 75 -5.05 -8.47 -20.31
C ARG A 75 -4.83 -8.10 -21.78
N PRO A 76 -4.34 -9.01 -22.64
CA PRO A 76 -3.90 -8.69 -24.00
C PRO A 76 -4.97 -8.10 -24.94
N VAL A 77 -6.22 -8.04 -24.50
CA VAL A 77 -7.38 -7.60 -25.28
C VAL A 77 -8.25 -6.57 -24.53
N ARG A 78 -7.76 -6.01 -23.42
CA ARG A 78 -8.41 -4.93 -22.67
C ARG A 78 -7.70 -3.60 -22.94
#